data_AF-A0A4Y8IEN9-F1
#
_entry.id   AF-A0A4Y8IEN9-F1
#
_cell.length_a   1.000
_cell.length_b   1.000
_cell.length_c   1.000
_cell.angle_alpha   90.00
_cell.angle_beta   90.00
_cell.angle_gamma   90.00
#
_symmetry.space_group_name_H-M   'P 1'
#
loop_
_entity.id
_entity.type
_entity.pdbx_description
1 polymer ?
#
loop_
_entity_poly.entity_id
_entity_poly.type
_entity_poly.pdbx_seq_one_letter_code
_entity_poly.pdbx_strand_id
1 'polypeptide(L)'
;MYKKVLYFIFIFFGMVGLLYLMNDTFWYVNLHLNASENPYFVLLKMSLWGFLFGVFIEWRSLKDVLIGNIRINWLIAPAAILIVIGFIPIIKWVQWFGVGTPFYIEMLSLPEINVVINIASGILLVRGLSGN
;
A
#
# COMPACT_ATOMS: atom_id res chain seq x y z
N MET A 1 -12.66 -20.06 -21.45
CA MET A 1 -11.51 -20.52 -20.64
C MET A 1 -10.32 -19.55 -20.72
N TYR A 2 -9.86 -19.19 -21.93
CA TYR A 2 -8.74 -18.27 -22.17
C TYR A 2 -8.80 -16.93 -21.39
N LYS A 3 -9.95 -16.24 -21.38
CA LYS A 3 -10.12 -14.95 -20.67
C LYS A 3 -9.86 -15.03 -19.15
N LYS A 4 -10.19 -16.17 -18.51
CA LYS A 4 -9.93 -16.37 -17.08
C LYS A 4 -8.43 -16.54 -16.83
N VAL A 5 -7.76 -17.34 -17.67
CA VAL A 5 -6.30 -17.59 -17.58
C VAL A 5 -5.51 -16.29 -17.79
N LEU A 6 -5.85 -15.52 -18.82
CA LEU A 6 -5.18 -14.25 -19.12
C LEU A 6 -5.29 -13.25 -17.95
N TYR A 7 -6.44 -13.24 -17.28
CA TYR A 7 -6.68 -12.38 -16.11
C TYR A 7 -5.84 -12.81 -14.89
N PHE A 8 -5.72 -14.11 -14.61
CA PHE A 8 -4.82 -14.60 -13.55
C PHE A 8 -3.36 -14.29 -13.84
N ILE A 9 -2.94 -14.45 -15.09
CA ILE A 9 -1.60 -14.07 -15.55
C ILE A 9 -1.36 -12.58 -15.30
N PHE A 10 -2.30 -11.72 -15.70
CA PHE A 10 -2.20 -10.28 -15.46
C PHE A 10 -2.03 -9.93 -13.98
N ILE A 11 -2.83 -10.52 -13.08
CA ILE A 11 -2.69 -10.30 -11.63
C ILE A 11 -1.31 -10.75 -11.15
N PHE A 12 -0.89 -11.96 -11.54
CA PHE A 12 0.38 -12.52 -11.11
C PHE A 12 1.56 -11.64 -11.55
N PHE A 13 1.62 -11.26 -12.83
CA PHE A 13 2.64 -10.35 -13.34
C PHE A 13 2.54 -8.95 -12.73
N GLY A 14 1.34 -8.46 -12.44
CA GLY A 14 1.12 -7.20 -11.72
C GLY A 14 1.72 -7.24 -10.31
N MET A 15 1.47 -8.32 -9.55
CA MET A 15 2.04 -8.51 -8.21
C MET A 15 3.56 -8.65 -8.25
N VAL A 16 4.11 -9.42 -9.18
CA VAL A 16 5.56 -9.55 -9.36
C VAL A 16 6.18 -8.21 -9.75
N GLY A 17 5.54 -7.47 -10.65
CA GLY A 17 5.96 -6.12 -11.04
C GLY A 17 5.97 -5.14 -9.86
N LEU A 18 4.95 -5.19 -8.99
CA LEU A 18 4.92 -4.37 -7.78
C LEU A 18 6.04 -4.74 -6.80
N LEU A 19 6.33 -6.03 -6.61
CA LEU A 19 7.46 -6.46 -5.78
C LEU A 19 8.80 -5.95 -6.34
N TYR A 20 8.97 -6.01 -7.66
CA TYR A 20 10.14 -5.43 -8.33
C TYR A 20 10.24 -3.92 -8.06
N LEU A 21 9.15 -3.16 -8.23
CA LEU A 21 9.12 -1.72 -7.99
C LEU A 21 9.37 -1.37 -6.51
N MET A 22 8.87 -2.17 -5.57
CA MET A 22 9.14 -2.01 -4.15
C MET A 22 10.64 -2.21 -3.84
N ASN A 23 11.24 -3.26 -4.42
CA ASN A 23 12.67 -3.52 -4.25
C ASN A 23 13.53 -2.41 -4.86
N ASP A 24 13.21 -1.97 -6.08
CA ASP A 24 13.90 -0.86 -6.74
C ASP A 24 13.82 0.43 -5.91
N THR A 25 12.62 0.76 -5.41
CA THR A 25 12.39 1.93 -4.54
C THR A 25 13.17 1.81 -3.22
N PHE A 26 13.25 0.62 -2.63
CA PHE A 26 14.02 0.37 -1.40
C PHE A 26 15.53 0.62 -1.61
N TRP A 27 16.09 0.08 -2.70
CA TRP A 27 17.49 0.33 -3.05
C TRP A 27 17.73 1.80 -3.37
N TYR A 28 16.78 2.45 -4.03
CA TYR A 28 16.84 3.87 -4.31
C TYR A 28 17.00 4.70 -3.04
N VAL A 29 16.15 4.46 -2.03
CA VAL A 29 16.24 5.12 -0.72
C VAL A 29 17.62 4.86 -0.09
N ASN A 30 18.04 3.60 0.02
CA ASN A 30 19.30 3.27 0.70
C ASN A 30 20.54 3.85 0.02
N LEU A 31 20.56 3.95 -1.31
CA LEU A 31 21.70 4.50 -2.07
C LEU A 31 21.71 6.02 -2.13
N HIS A 32 20.54 6.67 -2.11
CA HIS A 32 20.39 8.10 -2.39
C HIS A 32 19.88 8.93 -1.21
N LEU A 33 19.79 8.38 0.01
CA LEU A 33 19.43 9.15 1.21
C LEU A 33 20.36 10.38 1.45
N ASN A 34 21.55 10.39 0.87
CA ASN A 34 22.50 11.51 0.91
C ASN A 34 22.51 12.38 -0.36
N ALA A 35 21.78 12.00 -1.41
CA ALA A 35 21.67 12.76 -2.65
C ALA A 35 20.45 13.70 -2.58
N SER A 36 20.54 14.87 -3.22
CA SER A 36 19.62 16.01 -3.13
C SER A 36 18.19 15.79 -3.64
N GLU A 37 17.75 14.55 -3.81
CA GLU A 37 16.39 14.25 -4.23
C GLU A 37 15.41 14.27 -3.06
N ASN A 38 14.15 14.63 -3.37
CA ASN A 38 13.11 14.75 -2.37
C ASN A 38 12.69 13.36 -1.83
N PRO A 39 13.10 12.98 -0.60
CA PRO A 39 12.85 11.64 -0.06
C PRO A 39 11.36 11.36 0.15
N TYR A 40 10.53 12.41 0.26
CA TYR A 40 9.09 12.26 0.45
C TYR A 40 8.41 11.62 -0.75
N PHE A 41 8.84 11.95 -1.97
CA PHE A 41 8.23 11.40 -3.18
C PHE A 41 8.52 9.90 -3.33
N VAL A 42 9.75 9.49 -2.99
CA VAL A 42 10.17 8.09 -3.02
C VAL A 42 9.41 7.26 -1.98
N LEU A 43 9.29 7.77 -0.75
CA LEU A 43 8.51 7.11 0.31
C LEU A 43 7.03 6.98 -0.06
N LEU A 44 6.45 8.00 -0.69
CA LEU A 44 5.07 7.95 -1.18
C LEU A 44 4.90 6.87 -2.24
N LYS A 45 5.83 6.73 -3.18
CA LYS A 45 5.82 5.62 -4.16
C LYS A 45 5.83 4.27 -3.46
N MET A 46 6.64 4.11 -2.41
CA MET A 46 6.71 2.86 -1.66
C MET A 46 5.37 2.50 -0.99
N SER A 47 4.71 3.50 -0.37
CA SER A 47 3.35 3.34 0.17
C SER A 47 2.34 2.96 -0.92
N LEU A 48 2.42 3.61 -2.08
CA LEU A 48 1.56 3.32 -3.24
C LEU A 48 1.74 1.88 -3.75
N TRP A 49 2.96 1.38 -3.83
CA TRP A 49 3.21 0.00 -4.27
C TRP A 49 2.63 -1.02 -3.29
N GLY A 50 2.81 -0.83 -1.99
CA GLY A 50 2.20 -1.68 -0.97
C GLY A 50 0.67 -1.65 -1.03
N PHE A 51 0.09 -0.45 -1.19
CA PHE A 51 -1.35 -0.28 -1.36
C PHE A 51 -1.90 -1.03 -2.57
N LEU A 52 -1.29 -0.84 -3.75
CA LEU A 52 -1.70 -1.52 -4.98
C LEU A 52 -1.51 -3.03 -4.89
N PHE A 53 -0.49 -3.50 -4.15
CA PHE A 53 -0.30 -4.92 -3.90
C PHE A 53 -1.48 -5.50 -3.11
N GLY A 54 -1.93 -4.79 -2.07
CA GLY A 54 -3.16 -5.11 -1.34
C GLY A 54 -4.41 -5.16 -2.22
N VAL A 55 -4.55 -4.18 -3.12
CA VAL A 55 -5.66 -4.14 -4.09
C VAL A 55 -5.65 -5.37 -5.00
N PHE A 56 -4.48 -5.81 -5.48
CA PHE A 56 -4.36 -7.02 -6.31
C PHE A 56 -4.59 -8.32 -5.55
N ILE A 57 -4.27 -8.40 -4.26
CA ILE A 57 -4.60 -9.57 -3.42
C ILE A 57 -6.11 -9.84 -3.46
N GLU A 58 -6.91 -8.78 -3.36
CA GLU A 58 -8.37 -8.84 -3.42
C GLU A 58 -8.93 -8.85 -4.86
N TRP A 59 -8.27 -9.56 -5.77
CA TRP A 59 -8.61 -9.54 -7.19
C TRP A 59 -10.07 -9.93 -7.50
N ARG A 60 -10.68 -10.84 -6.73
CA ARG A 60 -12.08 -11.27 -6.95
C ARG A 60 -13.02 -10.10 -6.75
N SER A 61 -12.90 -9.49 -5.57
CA SER A 61 -13.63 -8.30 -5.15
C SER A 61 -13.33 -7.11 -6.07
N LEU A 62 -12.06 -6.93 -6.49
CA LEU A 62 -11.64 -5.89 -7.42
C LEU A 62 -12.32 -6.04 -8.79
N LYS A 63 -12.42 -7.26 -9.30
CA LYS A 63 -13.11 -7.54 -10.57
C LYS A 63 -14.57 -7.09 -10.51
N ASP A 64 -15.26 -7.35 -9.41
CA ASP A 64 -16.66 -6.96 -9.24
C ASP A 64 -16.80 -5.43 -9.20
N VAL A 65 -15.91 -4.75 -8.48
CA VAL A 65 -15.85 -3.28 -8.44
C VAL A 65 -15.58 -2.69 -9.83
N LEU A 66 -14.64 -3.25 -10.61
CA LEU A 66 -14.30 -2.76 -11.95
C LEU A 66 -15.40 -2.96 -12.99
N ILE A 67 -16.29 -3.95 -12.80
CA ILE A 67 -17.45 -4.18 -13.68
C ILE A 67 -18.65 -3.30 -13.24
N GLY A 68 -18.49 -2.51 -12.17
CA GLY A 68 -19.50 -1.56 -11.67
C GLY A 68 -20.41 -2.12 -10.58
N ASN A 69 -20.14 -3.33 -10.07
CA ASN A 69 -20.89 -3.92 -8.96
C ASN A 69 -20.41 -3.36 -7.61
N ILE A 70 -20.57 -2.05 -7.40
CA ILE A 70 -20.12 -1.37 -6.19
C ILE A 70 -21.18 -1.50 -5.10
N ARG A 71 -20.78 -2.03 -3.94
CA ARG A 71 -21.58 -2.11 -2.72
C ARG A 71 -20.73 -1.64 -1.56
N ILE A 72 -21.03 -0.44 -1.07
CA ILE A 72 -20.26 0.17 0.02
C ILE A 72 -20.64 -0.47 1.35
N ASN A 73 -19.64 -0.95 2.11
CA ASN A 73 -19.82 -1.38 3.49
C ASN A 73 -18.94 -0.58 4.46
N TRP A 74 -19.05 -0.90 5.76
CA TRP A 74 -18.36 -0.18 6.83
C TRP A 74 -16.82 -0.27 6.78
N LEU A 75 -16.25 -1.22 6.04
CA LEU A 75 -14.78 -1.36 5.89
C LEU A 75 -14.13 -0.17 5.16
N ILE A 76 -14.90 0.67 4.48
CA ILE A 76 -14.37 1.93 3.90
C ILE A 76 -13.83 2.85 5.00
N ALA A 77 -14.45 2.90 6.18
CA ALA A 77 -14.00 3.75 7.28
C ALA A 77 -12.59 3.36 7.78
N PRO A 78 -12.32 2.10 8.20
CA PRO A 78 -10.97 1.70 8.57
C PRO A 78 -9.99 1.75 7.38
N ALA A 79 -10.43 1.48 6.14
CA ALA A 79 -9.58 1.65 4.96
C ALA A 79 -9.09 3.09 4.82
N ALA A 80 -9.99 4.08 4.91
CA ALA A 80 -9.65 5.50 4.82
C ALA A 80 -8.68 5.93 5.92
N ILE A 81 -8.89 5.48 7.16
CA ILE A 81 -7.98 5.75 8.28
C ILE A 81 -6.58 5.19 8.00
N LEU A 82 -6.49 3.93 7.55
CA LEU A 82 -5.20 3.31 7.25
C LEU A 82 -4.52 3.93 6.03
N ILE A 83 -5.26 4.39 5.02
CA ILE A 83 -4.68 5.14 3.88
C ILE A 83 -4.04 6.43 4.39
N VAL A 84 -4.76 7.20 5.22
CA VAL A 84 -4.21 8.45 5.78
C VAL A 84 -2.96 8.17 6.60
N ILE A 85 -2.98 7.16 7.47
CA ILE A 85 -1.82 6.80 8.32
C ILE A 85 -0.66 6.24 7.49
N GLY A 86 -0.95 5.35 6.54
CA GLY A 86 0.04 4.62 5.74
C GLY A 86 0.76 5.49 4.71
N PHE A 87 0.10 6.53 4.19
CA PHE A 87 0.70 7.47 3.23
C PHE A 87 1.46 8.63 3.89
N ILE A 88 1.43 8.76 5.21
CA ILE A 88 2.34 9.67 5.92
C ILE A 88 3.76 9.08 5.82
N PRO A 89 4.73 9.79 5.20
CA PRO A 89 6.10 9.29 5.07
C PRO A 89 6.70 8.97 6.44
N ILE A 90 7.39 7.83 6.56
CA ILE A 90 7.96 7.35 7.84
C ILE A 90 8.84 8.39 8.56
N ILE A 91 9.55 9.24 7.80
CA ILE A 91 10.39 10.32 8.35
C ILE A 91 9.55 11.36 9.12
N LYS A 92 8.28 11.56 8.76
CA LYS A 92 7.39 12.51 9.44
C LYS A 92 7.01 12.06 10.85
N TRP A 93 6.80 10.76 11.07
CA TRP A 93 6.52 10.23 12.41
C TRP A 93 7.68 10.52 13.36
N VAL A 94 8.91 10.29 12.92
CA VAL A 94 10.12 10.63 13.70
C VAL A 94 10.28 12.14 13.88
N GLN A 95 10.01 12.95 12.85
CA GLN A 95 10.11 14.41 12.94
C GLN A 95 9.08 15.02 13.92
N TRP A 96 7.87 14.48 13.99
CA TRP A 96 6.80 15.02 14.83
C TRP A 96 6.93 14.61 16.29
N PHE A 97 7.34 13.37 16.54
CA PHE A 97 7.29 12.79 17.89
C PHE A 97 8.67 12.53 18.50
N GLY A 98 9.74 12.55 17.70
CA GLY A 98 11.09 12.24 18.15
C GLY A 98 11.34 10.74 18.29
N VAL A 99 12.47 10.40 18.92
CA VAL A 99 12.87 9.02 19.23
C VAL A 99 12.54 8.72 20.69
N GLY A 100 12.20 7.47 21.03
CA GLY A 100 11.85 7.06 22.40
C GLY A 100 10.40 7.37 22.80
N THR A 101 9.52 7.53 21.81
CA THR A 101 8.08 7.70 21.99
C THR A 101 7.39 6.40 22.38
N PRO A 102 6.14 6.43 22.87
CA PRO A 102 5.36 5.21 23.10
C PRO A 102 5.32 4.27 21.88
N PHE A 103 5.24 2.96 22.14
CA PHE A 103 5.38 1.90 21.11
C PHE A 103 4.49 2.12 19.88
N TYR A 104 3.27 2.64 20.07
CA TYR A 104 2.27 2.80 19.02
C TYR A 104 2.60 3.95 18.04
N ILE A 105 3.50 4.87 18.41
CA ILE A 105 4.04 5.90 17.51
C ILE A 105 5.30 5.37 16.83
N GLU A 106 6.16 4.71 17.60
CA GLU A 106 7.42 4.16 17.08
C GLU A 106 7.17 3.12 15.98
N MET A 107 6.14 2.28 16.14
CA MET A 107 5.76 1.29 15.13
C MET A 107 5.45 1.92 13.76
N LEU A 108 4.92 3.15 13.72
CA LEU A 108 4.57 3.85 12.47
C LEU A 108 5.81 4.38 11.72
N SER A 109 6.95 4.41 12.40
CA SER A 109 8.24 4.80 11.83
C SER A 109 9.00 3.62 11.21
N LEU A 110 8.55 2.38 11.44
CA LEU A 110 9.17 1.18 10.88
C LEU A 110 8.70 0.94 9.43
N PRO A 111 9.63 0.81 8.45
CA PRO A 111 9.29 0.59 7.05
C PRO A 111 8.39 -0.63 6.81
N GLU A 112 8.67 -1.74 7.50
CA GLU A 112 7.96 -3.01 7.37
C GLU A 112 6.50 -2.85 7.81
N ILE A 113 6.26 -2.13 8.90
CA ILE A 113 4.92 -1.88 9.43
C ILE A 113 4.17 -0.93 8.50
N ASN A 114 4.81 0.10 7.97
CA ASN A 114 4.20 0.99 6.98
C ASN A 114 3.75 0.22 5.73
N VAL A 115 4.56 -0.72 5.23
CA VAL A 115 4.19 -1.58 4.10
C VAL A 115 2.97 -2.43 4.42
N VAL A 116 2.93 -3.06 5.61
CA VAL A 116 1.78 -3.88 6.03
C VAL A 116 0.51 -3.04 6.15
N ILE A 117 0.60 -1.83 6.73
CA ILE A 117 -0.53 -0.88 6.82
C ILE A 117 -1.06 -0.55 5.43
N ASN A 118 -0.17 -0.23 4.48
CA ASN A 118 -0.58 0.10 3.12
C ASN A 118 -1.22 -1.09 2.40
N ILE A 119 -0.65 -2.30 2.50
CA ILE A 119 -1.28 -3.53 1.96
C ILE A 119 -2.66 -3.75 2.56
N ALA A 120 -2.78 -3.68 3.89
CA ALA A 120 -4.06 -3.87 4.59
C ALA A 120 -5.09 -2.82 4.15
N SER A 121 -4.68 -1.56 3.96
CA SER A 121 -5.56 -0.49 3.52
C SER A 121 -6.09 -0.73 2.09
N GLY A 122 -5.27 -1.25 1.19
CA GLY A 122 -5.69 -1.64 -0.16
C GLY A 122 -6.69 -2.80 -0.15
N ILE A 123 -6.43 -3.83 0.66
CA ILE A 123 -7.36 -4.97 0.85
C ILE A 123 -8.71 -4.47 1.37
N LEU A 124 -8.70 -3.67 2.45
CA LEU A 124 -9.92 -3.17 3.07
C LEU A 124 -10.70 -2.24 2.15
N LEU A 125 -10.02 -1.42 1.34
CA LEU A 125 -10.70 -0.57 0.37
C LEU A 125 -11.48 -1.41 -0.64
N VAL A 126 -10.84 -2.43 -1.23
CA VAL A 126 -11.49 -3.27 -2.24
C VAL A 126 -12.67 -4.04 -1.64
N ARG A 127 -12.49 -4.66 -0.46
CA ARG A 127 -13.59 -5.34 0.24
C ARG A 127 -14.72 -4.38 0.61
N GLY A 128 -14.35 -3.18 1.06
CA GLY A 128 -15.27 -2.11 1.40
C GLY A 128 -16.13 -1.65 0.23
N LEU A 129 -15.58 -1.66 -0.98
CA LEU A 129 -16.28 -1.30 -2.21
C LEU A 129 -17.06 -2.46 -2.85
N SER A 130 -16.68 -3.71 -2.58
CA SER A 130 -17.41 -4.89 -3.07
C SER A 130 -18.53 -5.36 -2.13
N GLY A 131 -18.55 -4.86 -0.89
CA GLY A 131 -19.53 -5.22 0.13
C GLY A 131 -19.26 -6.56 0.78
N ASN A 132 -18.00 -7.04 0.72
CA ASN A 132 -17.53 -8.30 1.32
C ASN A 132 -16.96 -8.09 2.73
#